data_AF-A0A2N2LBF0-F1
#
_entry.id   AF-A0A2N2LBF0-F1
#
_cell.length_a   1.000
_cell.length_b   1.000
_cell.length_c   1.000
_cell.angle_alpha   90.00
_cell.angle_beta   90.00
_cell.angle_gamma   90.00
#
_symmetry.space_group_name_H-M   'P 1'
#
loop_
_entity.id
_entity.type
_entity.pdbx_description
1 polymer ?
#
loop_
_entity_poly.entity_id
_entity_poly.type
_entity_poly.pdbx_seq_one_letter_code
_entity_poly.pdbx_strand_id
1 'polypeptide(L)'
;MTRIFVPSASPTIRTLHDDAGTPFAVEVMHAEAWDEALRTPPEAERADVRVVLLRRGGVPGRLPAWLAVVRAAIATPDLLRHAARQAWHASPAFRTPEPRAESYVVAGVQALCPPHPPCPVRADARDELVAFVRERPGPLGSLVLGDRDAFDRLLRVHWPTPEAFAQAILRERMRDLGGGAALDLIRSIESASAIPVVDDHGHLEAGRAALQERLSPLQYFLEPAAFEAARGDVEAWLEQHAAAFDASYRRIHRSAVRQLVDLVPVLTAAAALQELNRQERPVGEASCARFIDEVEVLRQVVTGQGREGAATVSLVRASEALTLVPLSAAAVLAAVDVHRRRIYHFSRSQD
;
A
#
# COMPACT_ATOMS: atom_id res chain seq x y z
N MET A 1 -36.04 8.25 -9.47
CA MET A 1 -35.49 8.82 -10.72
C MET A 1 -33.98 8.68 -10.70
N THR A 2 -33.47 7.60 -11.31
CA THR A 2 -32.04 7.33 -11.40
C THR A 2 -31.48 8.20 -12.52
N ARG A 3 -30.75 9.27 -12.16
CA ARG A 3 -30.02 10.07 -13.16
C ARG A 3 -28.87 9.22 -13.65
N ILE A 4 -28.99 8.70 -14.86
CA ILE A 4 -27.86 8.13 -15.60
C ILE A 4 -26.94 9.30 -15.91
N PHE A 5 -25.79 9.31 -15.25
CA PHE A 5 -24.76 10.32 -15.40
C PHE A 5 -24.08 10.10 -16.76
N VAL A 6 -24.27 11.03 -17.69
CA VAL A 6 -23.44 11.10 -18.89
C VAL A 6 -22.20 11.89 -18.48
N PRO A 7 -20.97 11.32 -18.51
CA PRO A 7 -19.79 12.07 -18.13
C PRO A 7 -19.61 13.27 -19.07
N SER A 8 -19.51 14.46 -18.51
CA SER A 8 -19.03 15.65 -19.22
C SER A 8 -17.59 15.40 -19.67
N ALA A 9 -17.31 15.55 -20.97
CA ALA A 9 -16.01 15.57 -21.64
C ALA A 9 -14.90 14.66 -21.07
N SER A 10 -14.46 13.69 -21.88
CA SER A 10 -13.34 12.82 -21.54
C SER A 10 -12.14 13.60 -20.97
N PRO A 11 -11.56 13.15 -19.85
CA PRO A 11 -10.41 13.82 -19.26
C PRO A 11 -9.27 13.92 -20.27
N THR A 12 -8.56 15.05 -20.28
CA THR A 12 -7.36 15.23 -21.09
C THR A 12 -6.12 14.99 -20.24
N ILE A 13 -5.24 14.08 -20.64
CA ILE A 13 -3.97 13.86 -19.97
C ILE A 13 -2.91 14.79 -20.55
N ARG A 14 -2.12 15.44 -19.67
CA ARG A 14 -0.97 16.26 -20.05
C ARG A 14 0.25 15.87 -19.23
N THR A 15 1.40 15.76 -19.88
CA THR A 15 2.68 15.60 -19.19
C THR A 15 3.29 16.96 -18.90
N LEU A 16 3.66 17.21 -17.64
CA LEU A 16 4.35 18.40 -17.17
C LEU A 16 5.65 18.00 -16.47
N HIS A 17 6.52 19.00 -16.25
CA HIS A 17 7.76 18.83 -15.51
C HIS A 17 7.76 19.72 -14.27
N ASP A 18 8.27 19.21 -13.15
CA ASP A 18 8.56 20.02 -11.98
C ASP A 18 9.87 20.82 -12.15
N ASP A 19 10.29 21.53 -11.11
CA ASP A 19 11.50 22.37 -11.16
C ASP A 19 12.80 21.55 -11.20
N ALA A 20 12.76 20.28 -10.82
CA ALA A 20 13.88 19.34 -10.95
C ALA A 20 13.90 18.64 -12.33
N GLY A 21 12.96 18.95 -13.22
CA GLY A 21 12.82 18.29 -14.52
C GLY A 21 12.21 16.89 -14.43
N THR A 22 11.52 16.57 -13.33
CA THR A 22 10.83 15.29 -13.17
C THR A 22 9.50 15.33 -13.93
N PRO A 23 9.25 14.38 -14.87
CA PRO A 23 7.97 14.32 -15.57
C PRO A 23 6.86 13.80 -14.66
N PHE A 24 5.68 14.39 -14.73
CA PHE A 24 4.47 13.92 -14.06
C PHE A 24 3.24 14.16 -14.95
N ALA A 25 2.25 13.29 -14.86
CA ALA A 25 1.03 13.33 -15.66
C ALA A 25 -0.11 14.00 -14.89
N VAL A 26 -0.82 14.87 -15.59
CA VAL A 26 -1.94 15.67 -15.08
C VAL A 26 -3.20 15.30 -15.80
N GLU A 27 -4.20 14.84 -15.05
CA GLU A 27 -5.55 14.69 -15.56
C GLU A 27 -6.29 16.02 -15.48
N VAL A 28 -6.58 16.62 -16.64
CA VAL A 28 -7.36 17.86 -16.73
C VAL A 28 -8.82 17.51 -17.00
N MET A 29 -9.68 17.78 -16.01
CA MET A 29 -11.12 17.55 -16.09
C MET A 29 -11.86 18.88 -16.23
N HIS A 30 -12.86 18.92 -17.11
CA HIS A 30 -13.76 20.06 -17.23
C HIS A 30 -15.08 19.70 -16.56
N ALA A 31 -15.50 20.50 -15.58
CA ALA A 31 -16.73 20.26 -14.84
C ALA A 31 -17.62 21.52 -14.83
N GLU A 32 -18.90 21.34 -15.11
CA GLU A 32 -19.88 22.44 -15.03
C GLU A 32 -20.11 22.89 -13.58
N ALA A 33 -20.22 21.94 -12.66
CA ALA A 33 -20.39 22.14 -11.23
C ALA A 33 -19.59 21.08 -10.44
N TRP A 34 -19.42 21.32 -9.13
CA TRP A 34 -18.69 20.38 -8.27
C TRP A 34 -19.48 19.08 -8.09
N ASP A 35 -18.76 17.96 -8.13
CA ASP A 35 -19.26 16.61 -7.88
C ASP A 35 -18.29 15.89 -6.93
N GLU A 36 -18.81 15.19 -5.92
CA GLU A 36 -18.00 14.42 -4.97
C GLU A 36 -17.22 13.28 -5.64
N ALA A 37 -17.69 12.76 -6.78
CA ALA A 37 -16.94 11.77 -7.57
C ALA A 37 -15.58 12.30 -8.06
N LEU A 38 -15.40 13.63 -8.16
CA LEU A 38 -14.11 14.24 -8.51
C LEU A 38 -13.04 14.05 -7.43
N ARG A 39 -13.43 13.64 -6.21
CA ARG A 39 -12.51 13.27 -5.12
C ARG A 39 -11.96 11.85 -5.23
N THR A 40 -12.42 11.04 -6.17
CA THR A 40 -11.79 9.75 -6.45
C THR A 40 -10.45 10.00 -7.15
N PRO A 41 -9.32 9.48 -6.65
CA PRO A 41 -8.02 9.71 -7.28
C PRO A 41 -7.98 9.20 -8.73
N PRO A 42 -7.17 9.81 -9.60
CA PRO A 42 -6.91 9.25 -10.92
C PRO A 42 -6.25 7.86 -10.81
N GLU A 43 -6.43 7.03 -11.83
CA GLU A 43 -5.66 5.79 -11.96
C GLU A 43 -4.16 6.13 -12.07
N ALA A 44 -3.34 5.48 -11.24
CA ALA A 44 -1.92 5.79 -11.13
C ALA A 44 -1.16 5.63 -12.46
N GLU A 45 -1.60 4.74 -13.35
CA GLU A 45 -1.00 4.59 -14.68
C GLU A 45 -1.27 5.80 -15.59
N ARG A 46 -2.40 6.50 -15.37
CA ARG A 46 -2.87 7.58 -16.25
C ARG A 46 -2.45 8.97 -15.80
N ALA A 47 -2.52 9.26 -14.50
CA ALA A 47 -2.15 10.56 -13.97
C ALA A 47 -1.74 10.52 -12.50
N ASP A 48 -0.85 11.43 -12.12
CA ASP A 48 -0.36 11.58 -10.75
C ASP A 48 -1.19 12.58 -9.94
N VAL A 49 -1.80 13.53 -10.66
CA VAL A 49 -2.62 14.59 -10.10
C VAL A 49 -3.81 14.91 -11.00
N ARG A 50 -4.82 15.53 -10.43
CA ARG A 50 -5.99 16.03 -11.17
C ARG A 50 -6.12 17.53 -11.01
N VAL A 51 -6.38 18.22 -12.13
CA VAL A 51 -6.79 19.62 -12.13
C VAL A 51 -8.20 19.71 -12.71
N VAL A 52 -9.14 20.19 -11.90
CA VAL A 52 -10.53 20.42 -12.31
C VAL A 52 -10.72 21.87 -12.71
N LEU A 53 -11.13 22.08 -13.96
CA LEU A 53 -11.60 23.35 -14.49
C LEU A 53 -13.10 23.49 -14.24
N LEU A 54 -13.43 24.19 -13.15
CA LEU A 54 -14.80 24.33 -12.67
C LEU A 54 -15.47 25.59 -13.25
N ARG A 55 -16.58 25.44 -13.96
CA ARG A 55 -17.28 26.58 -14.59
C ARG A 55 -18.17 27.35 -13.62
N ARG A 56 -18.91 26.66 -12.74
CA ARG A 56 -19.87 27.26 -11.80
C ARG A 56 -19.80 26.60 -10.42
N GLY A 57 -20.30 27.30 -9.41
CA GLY A 57 -20.34 26.81 -8.03
C GLY A 57 -19.10 27.16 -7.19
N GLY A 58 -19.17 26.81 -5.91
CA GLY A 58 -18.08 27.00 -4.95
C GLY A 58 -17.08 25.84 -4.97
N VAL A 59 -15.80 26.14 -4.76
CA VAL A 59 -14.77 25.12 -4.50
C VAL A 59 -14.97 24.63 -3.05
N PRO A 60 -15.01 23.32 -2.79
CA PRO A 60 -15.08 22.82 -1.42
C PRO A 60 -13.89 23.29 -0.58
N GLY A 61 -14.12 23.54 0.71
CA GLY A 61 -13.10 24.09 1.60
C GLY A 61 -11.94 23.14 1.93
N ARG A 62 -12.12 21.82 1.80
CA ARG A 62 -11.05 20.82 1.98
C ARG A 62 -10.96 19.92 0.76
N LEU A 63 -9.79 19.93 0.12
CA LEU A 63 -9.47 19.10 -1.03
C LEU A 63 -8.36 18.11 -0.67
N PRO A 64 -8.36 16.90 -1.26
CA PRO A 64 -7.20 16.03 -1.23
C PRO A 64 -5.98 16.73 -1.83
N ALA A 65 -4.80 16.42 -1.32
CA ALA A 65 -3.56 17.12 -1.68
C ALA A 65 -3.15 16.97 -3.17
N TRP A 66 -3.54 15.86 -3.80
CA TRP A 66 -3.30 15.57 -5.23
C TRP A 66 -4.31 16.24 -6.18
N LEU A 67 -5.30 16.96 -5.66
CA LEU A 67 -6.40 17.57 -6.42
C LEU A 67 -6.35 19.09 -6.34
N ALA A 68 -6.26 19.75 -7.51
CA ALA A 68 -6.42 21.19 -7.62
C ALA A 68 -7.70 21.56 -8.38
N VAL A 69 -8.31 22.68 -8.00
CA VAL A 69 -9.50 23.24 -8.66
C VAL A 69 -9.21 24.65 -9.11
N VAL A 70 -9.36 24.90 -10.41
CA VAL A 70 -9.18 26.22 -11.01
C VAL A 70 -10.51 26.65 -11.61
N ARG A 71 -10.95 27.89 -11.37
CA ARG A 71 -12.16 28.42 -12.00
C ARG A 71 -11.92 28.59 -13.49
N ALA A 72 -12.77 27.97 -14.32
CA ALA A 72 -12.62 27.97 -15.77
C ALA A 72 -12.59 29.39 -16.37
N ALA A 73 -13.30 30.34 -15.76
CA ALA A 73 -13.36 31.74 -16.21
C ALA A 73 -12.01 32.49 -16.16
N ILE A 74 -11.07 32.04 -15.33
CA ILE A 74 -9.75 32.67 -15.15
C ILE A 74 -8.61 31.69 -15.48
N ALA A 75 -8.93 30.52 -16.02
CA ALA A 75 -7.96 29.48 -16.28
C ALA A 75 -7.00 29.91 -17.40
N THR A 76 -5.72 30.02 -17.09
CA THR A 76 -4.63 30.20 -18.05
C THR A 76 -3.72 28.98 -18.04
N PRO A 77 -2.93 28.73 -19.11
CA PRO A 77 -1.95 27.65 -19.13
C PRO A 77 -0.95 27.70 -17.96
N ASP A 78 -0.53 28.89 -17.56
CA ASP A 78 0.41 29.09 -16.45
C ASP A 78 -0.24 28.81 -15.10
N LEU A 79 -1.49 29.25 -14.91
CA LEU A 79 -2.25 28.96 -13.68
C LEU A 79 -2.51 27.46 -13.55
N LEU A 80 -2.85 26.78 -14.64
CA LEU A 80 -2.99 25.33 -14.69
C LEU A 80 -1.69 24.62 -14.32
N ARG A 81 -0.56 25.05 -14.91
CA ARG A 81 0.76 24.48 -14.61
C ARG A 81 1.15 24.68 -13.15
N HIS A 82 0.91 25.87 -12.61
CA HIS A 82 1.20 26.19 -11.23
C HIS A 82 0.36 25.34 -10.26
N ALA A 83 -0.96 25.28 -10.49
CA ALA A 83 -1.87 24.48 -9.68
C ALA A 83 -1.52 22.97 -9.73
N ALA A 84 -1.17 22.46 -10.92
CA ALA A 84 -0.74 21.08 -11.09
C ALA A 84 0.56 20.76 -10.33
N ARG A 85 1.55 21.66 -10.38
CA ARG A 85 2.82 21.50 -9.65
C ARG A 85 2.63 21.52 -8.13
N GLN A 86 1.78 22.42 -7.63
CA GLN A 86 1.46 22.44 -6.19
C GLN A 86 0.77 21.14 -5.75
N ALA A 87 -0.19 20.67 -6.53
CA ALA A 87 -0.84 19.38 -6.28
C ALA A 87 0.14 18.21 -6.38
N TRP A 88 1.12 18.29 -7.30
CA TRP A 88 2.14 17.25 -7.48
C TRP A 88 3.00 17.10 -6.24
N HIS A 89 3.60 18.19 -5.73
CA HIS A 89 4.44 18.12 -4.53
C HIS A 89 3.70 17.70 -3.26
N ALA A 90 2.38 17.89 -3.24
CA ALA A 90 1.53 17.47 -2.13
C ALA A 90 0.89 16.07 -2.35
N SER A 91 1.06 15.48 -3.53
CA SER A 91 0.47 14.19 -3.88
C SER A 91 1.11 13.06 -3.08
N PRO A 92 0.35 12.07 -2.59
CA PRO A 92 0.92 10.84 -2.04
C PRO A 92 1.77 10.05 -3.04
N ALA A 93 1.55 10.27 -4.35
CA ALA A 93 2.36 9.67 -5.41
C ALA A 93 3.70 10.40 -5.62
N PHE A 94 3.88 11.59 -5.02
CA PHE A 94 5.15 12.30 -5.08
C PHE A 94 6.23 11.47 -4.40
N ARG A 95 7.25 11.11 -5.17
CA ARG A 95 8.51 10.62 -4.65
C ARG A 95 9.56 11.69 -4.85
N THR A 96 10.52 11.74 -3.94
CA THR A 96 11.73 12.55 -4.12
C THR A 96 12.31 12.28 -5.52
N PRO A 97 12.90 13.29 -6.18
CA PRO A 97 13.34 13.18 -7.59
C PRO A 97 14.44 12.14 -7.84
N GLU A 98 14.96 11.52 -6.79
CA GLU A 98 15.86 10.38 -6.86
C GLU A 98 15.12 9.08 -6.52
N PRO A 99 15.40 8.00 -7.24
CA PRO A 99 16.40 7.88 -8.31
C PRO A 99 15.89 8.42 -9.66
N ARG A 100 16.82 8.95 -10.47
CA ARG A 100 16.51 9.44 -11.83
C ARG A 100 16.21 8.28 -12.77
N ALA A 101 15.47 8.55 -13.85
CA ALA A 101 15.08 7.52 -14.82
C ALA A 101 16.29 6.83 -15.48
N GLU A 102 17.42 7.52 -15.63
CA GLU A 102 18.65 6.92 -16.14
C GLU A 102 19.13 5.74 -15.27
N SER A 103 19.00 5.84 -13.94
CA SER A 103 19.39 4.76 -13.03
C SER A 103 18.54 3.51 -13.23
N TYR A 104 17.24 3.68 -13.50
CA TYR A 104 16.34 2.57 -13.84
C TYR A 104 16.73 1.93 -15.18
N VAL A 105 17.02 2.74 -16.20
CA VAL A 105 17.46 2.24 -17.52
C VAL A 105 18.76 1.44 -17.38
N VAL A 106 19.74 1.97 -16.64
CA VAL A 106 21.01 1.29 -16.36
C VAL A 106 20.77 -0.05 -15.67
N ALA A 107 20.00 -0.05 -14.56
CA ALA A 107 19.73 -1.25 -13.78
C ALA A 107 18.96 -2.30 -14.61
N GLY A 108 17.97 -1.86 -15.40
CA GLY A 108 17.20 -2.73 -16.28
C GLY A 108 18.04 -3.39 -17.37
N VAL A 109 18.89 -2.64 -18.07
CA VAL A 109 19.77 -3.22 -19.11
C VAL A 109 20.81 -4.15 -18.51
N GLN A 110 21.39 -3.79 -17.37
CA GLN A 110 22.29 -4.69 -16.66
C GLN A 110 21.59 -6.00 -16.27
N ALA A 111 20.30 -5.93 -15.91
CA ALA A 111 19.46 -7.09 -15.68
C ALA A 111 19.08 -7.88 -16.94
N LEU A 112 19.21 -7.33 -18.16
CA LEU A 112 19.08 -8.08 -19.42
C LEU A 112 20.31 -8.91 -19.76
N CYS A 113 21.46 -8.48 -19.28
CA CYS A 113 22.74 -9.07 -19.60
C CYS A 113 23.08 -10.30 -18.75
N PRO A 114 24.11 -11.08 -19.12
CA PRO A 114 24.77 -12.00 -18.20
C PRO A 114 25.13 -11.23 -16.91
N PRO A 115 24.86 -11.80 -15.73
CA PRO A 115 25.00 -11.08 -14.47
C PRO A 115 26.47 -10.82 -14.09
N HIS A 116 27.43 -11.52 -14.69
CA HIS A 116 28.85 -11.22 -14.54
C HIS A 116 29.68 -11.56 -15.80
N PRO A 117 30.54 -10.65 -16.28
CA PRO A 117 30.64 -9.24 -15.88
C PRO A 117 29.41 -8.43 -16.31
N PRO A 118 29.02 -7.37 -15.56
CA PRO A 118 27.92 -6.50 -15.97
C PRO A 118 28.24 -5.85 -17.31
N CYS A 119 27.29 -5.86 -18.23
CA CYS A 119 27.47 -5.22 -19.54
C CYS A 119 27.68 -3.71 -19.41
N PRO A 120 28.51 -3.11 -20.28
CA PRO A 120 28.55 -1.67 -20.42
C PRO A 120 27.20 -1.16 -20.94
N VAL A 121 26.71 -0.07 -20.36
CA VAL A 121 25.48 0.59 -20.80
C VAL A 121 25.77 1.30 -22.11
N ARG A 122 25.11 0.87 -23.18
CA ARG A 122 25.26 1.45 -24.52
C ARG A 122 24.29 2.62 -24.72
N ALA A 123 24.52 3.42 -25.76
CA ALA A 123 23.67 4.57 -26.08
C ALA A 123 22.22 4.19 -26.43
N ASP A 124 22.01 2.96 -26.90
CA ASP A 124 20.72 2.35 -27.27
C ASP A 124 20.07 1.53 -26.13
N ALA A 125 20.59 1.63 -24.89
CA ALA A 125 20.11 0.90 -23.71
C ALA A 125 18.58 0.96 -23.52
N ARG A 126 17.98 2.12 -23.77
CA ARG A 126 16.52 2.27 -23.65
C ARG A 126 15.78 1.49 -24.74
N ASP A 127 16.26 1.51 -25.98
CA ASP A 127 15.61 0.82 -27.08
C ASP A 127 15.66 -0.70 -26.89
N GLU A 128 16.76 -1.21 -26.33
CA GLU A 128 16.90 -2.60 -25.93
C GLU A 128 15.87 -2.99 -24.84
N LEU A 129 15.72 -2.15 -23.80
CA LEU A 129 14.69 -2.36 -22.78
C LEU A 129 13.28 -2.32 -23.35
N VAL A 130 12.98 -1.33 -24.19
CA VAL A 130 11.67 -1.19 -24.85
C VAL A 130 11.37 -2.43 -25.69
N ALA A 131 12.35 -2.95 -26.43
CA ALA A 131 12.19 -4.18 -27.19
C ALA A 131 11.88 -5.38 -26.29
N PHE A 132 12.58 -5.52 -25.16
CA PHE A 132 12.35 -6.62 -24.22
C PHE A 132 10.98 -6.56 -23.52
N VAL A 133 10.53 -5.37 -23.12
CA VAL A 133 9.30 -5.21 -22.31
C VAL A 133 8.03 -5.11 -23.14
N ARG A 134 8.12 -4.82 -24.46
CA ARG A 134 6.96 -4.58 -25.35
C ARG A 134 5.90 -5.67 -25.31
N GLU A 135 6.30 -6.93 -25.29
CA GLU A 135 5.38 -8.07 -25.34
C GLU A 135 5.05 -8.65 -23.96
N ARG A 136 5.49 -7.97 -22.89
CA ARG A 136 5.32 -8.45 -21.51
C ARG A 136 3.98 -7.98 -20.94
N PRO A 137 3.30 -8.81 -20.14
CA PRO A 137 2.07 -8.40 -19.50
C PRO A 137 2.34 -7.38 -18.37
N GLY A 138 1.28 -6.65 -17.99
CA GLY A 138 1.27 -5.81 -16.79
C GLY A 138 2.18 -4.57 -16.88
N PRO A 139 2.76 -4.13 -15.75
CA PRO A 139 3.54 -2.89 -15.66
C PRO A 139 4.75 -2.80 -16.60
N LEU A 140 5.33 -3.92 -17.04
CA LEU A 140 6.45 -3.90 -17.98
C LEU A 140 5.97 -3.53 -19.38
N GLY A 141 4.88 -4.12 -19.86
CA GLY A 141 4.30 -3.79 -21.16
C GLY A 141 3.73 -2.37 -21.22
N SER A 142 3.27 -1.81 -20.09
CA SER A 142 2.76 -0.43 -20.07
C SER A 142 3.84 0.61 -20.38
N LEU A 143 5.13 0.29 -20.16
CA LEU A 143 6.25 1.20 -20.44
C LEU A 143 6.35 1.60 -21.91
N VAL A 144 5.85 0.77 -22.84
CA VAL A 144 5.89 1.09 -24.28
C VAL A 144 4.72 1.96 -24.74
N LEU A 145 3.75 2.24 -23.86
CA LEU A 145 2.54 3.00 -24.15
C LEU A 145 2.78 4.50 -23.93
N GLY A 146 3.71 5.10 -24.69
CA GLY A 146 3.91 6.54 -24.59
C GLY A 146 5.20 7.05 -25.22
N ASP A 147 5.47 8.33 -24.99
CA ASP A 147 6.73 8.97 -25.31
C ASP A 147 7.78 8.73 -24.21
N ARG A 148 8.94 9.37 -24.36
CA ARG A 148 10.05 9.27 -23.39
C ARG A 148 9.63 9.68 -21.98
N ASP A 149 8.84 10.73 -21.83
CA ASP A 149 8.48 11.27 -20.53
C ASP A 149 7.48 10.35 -19.83
N ALA A 150 6.57 9.73 -20.60
CA ALA A 150 5.68 8.68 -20.10
C ALA A 150 6.47 7.45 -19.61
N PHE A 151 7.47 6.99 -20.38
CA PHE A 151 8.36 5.91 -19.96
C PHE A 151 9.08 6.23 -18.65
N ASP A 152 9.74 7.40 -18.58
CA ASP A 152 10.52 7.84 -17.42
C ASP A 152 9.65 8.04 -16.16
N ARG A 153 8.40 8.49 -16.36
CA ARG A 153 7.39 8.54 -15.30
C ARG A 153 6.99 7.14 -14.82
N LEU A 154 6.58 6.27 -15.72
CA LEU A 154 6.02 4.95 -15.39
C LEU A 154 7.03 4.06 -14.65
N LEU A 155 8.33 4.21 -14.93
CA LEU A 155 9.39 3.55 -14.16
C LEU A 155 9.29 3.82 -12.64
N ARG A 156 8.97 5.06 -12.24
CA ARG A 156 8.86 5.44 -10.82
C ARG A 156 7.49 5.16 -10.23
N VAL A 157 6.45 5.14 -11.07
CA VAL A 157 5.09 4.80 -10.66
C VAL A 157 5.03 3.32 -10.26
N HIS A 158 5.61 2.45 -11.08
CA HIS A 158 5.52 1.00 -10.90
C HIS A 158 6.60 0.44 -9.98
N TRP A 159 7.81 1.03 -9.96
CA TRP A 159 8.91 0.54 -9.15
C TRP A 159 9.43 1.63 -8.21
N PRO A 160 9.55 1.33 -6.90
CA PRO A 160 10.04 2.30 -5.93
C PRO A 160 11.54 2.56 -6.06
N THR A 161 12.31 1.61 -6.61
CA THR A 161 13.77 1.72 -6.80
C THR A 161 14.23 1.06 -8.12
N PRO A 162 15.42 1.40 -8.63
CA PRO A 162 16.00 0.79 -9.83
C PRO A 162 16.26 -0.71 -9.65
N GLU A 163 16.62 -1.13 -8.42
CA GLU A 163 16.83 -2.53 -8.09
C GLU A 163 15.50 -3.30 -8.16
N ALA A 164 14.40 -2.72 -7.70
CA ALA A 164 13.08 -3.35 -7.82
C ALA A 164 12.67 -3.53 -9.29
N PHE A 165 13.00 -2.57 -10.15
CA PHE A 165 12.80 -2.70 -11.60
C PHE A 165 13.72 -3.77 -12.21
N ALA A 166 15.00 -3.78 -11.88
CA ALA A 166 15.94 -4.82 -12.32
C ALA A 166 15.49 -6.23 -11.89
N GLN A 167 14.96 -6.39 -10.68
CA GLN A 167 14.38 -7.65 -10.22
C GLN A 167 13.16 -8.06 -11.06
N ALA A 168 12.31 -7.11 -11.47
CA ALA A 168 11.20 -7.42 -12.38
C ALA A 168 11.69 -7.91 -13.75
N ILE A 169 12.74 -7.29 -14.30
CA ILE A 169 13.38 -7.72 -15.55
C ILE A 169 13.96 -9.13 -15.40
N LEU A 170 14.71 -9.41 -14.33
CA LEU A 170 15.28 -10.74 -14.06
C LEU A 170 14.19 -11.81 -13.94
N ARG A 171 13.06 -11.50 -13.27
CA ARG A 171 11.93 -12.44 -13.15
C ARG A 171 11.33 -12.78 -14.52
N GLU A 172 11.16 -11.81 -15.42
CA GLU A 172 10.68 -12.12 -16.78
C GLU A 172 11.68 -12.94 -17.58
N ARG A 173 12.99 -12.67 -17.45
CA ARG A 173 14.01 -13.51 -18.08
C ARG A 173 14.00 -14.93 -17.56
N MET A 174 13.83 -15.12 -16.25
CA MET A 174 13.67 -16.45 -15.67
C MET A 174 12.46 -17.16 -16.26
N ARG A 175 11.33 -16.44 -16.42
CA ARG A 175 10.12 -16.99 -17.04
C ARG A 175 10.38 -17.45 -18.48
N ASP A 176 11.11 -16.67 -19.28
CA ASP A 176 11.49 -17.04 -20.65
C ASP A 176 12.31 -18.33 -20.73
N LEU A 177 13.14 -18.58 -19.71
CA LEU A 177 13.94 -19.80 -19.60
C LEU A 177 13.17 -20.99 -18.99
N GLY A 178 11.85 -20.85 -18.77
CA GLY A 178 11.03 -21.89 -18.15
C GLY A 178 11.14 -21.96 -16.63
N GLY A 179 11.72 -20.95 -15.98
CA GLY A 179 11.91 -20.85 -14.52
C GLY A 179 10.62 -20.59 -13.71
N GLY A 180 9.46 -20.97 -14.22
CA GLY A 180 8.16 -20.74 -13.57
C GLY A 180 8.08 -21.32 -12.16
N ALA A 181 8.51 -22.58 -11.98
CA ALA A 181 8.53 -23.23 -10.67
C ALA A 181 9.48 -22.54 -9.67
N ALA A 182 10.63 -22.05 -10.14
CA ALA A 182 11.56 -21.28 -9.31
C ALA A 182 10.95 -19.94 -8.89
N LEU A 183 10.26 -19.24 -9.79
CA LEU A 183 9.54 -18.00 -9.48
C LEU A 183 8.40 -18.23 -8.48
N ASP A 184 7.68 -19.35 -8.59
CA ASP A 184 6.63 -19.73 -7.63
C ASP A 184 7.20 -19.97 -6.24
N LEU A 185 8.38 -20.59 -6.15
CA LEU A 185 9.10 -20.79 -4.90
C LEU A 185 9.53 -19.48 -4.26
N ILE A 186 10.16 -18.58 -5.04
CA ILE A 186 10.56 -17.25 -4.60
C ILE A 186 9.34 -16.50 -4.05
N ARG A 187 8.23 -16.50 -4.81
CA ARG A 187 6.97 -15.89 -4.40
C ARG A 187 6.41 -16.50 -3.12
N SER A 188 6.55 -17.81 -2.92
CA SER A 188 6.08 -18.48 -1.70
C SER A 188 6.85 -18.00 -0.46
N ILE A 189 8.16 -17.83 -0.57
CA ILE A 189 8.99 -17.29 0.52
C ILE A 189 8.73 -15.79 0.74
N GLU A 190 8.59 -15.00 -0.34
CA GLU A 190 8.28 -13.57 -0.27
C GLU A 190 6.89 -13.31 0.35
N SER A 191 5.91 -14.17 0.07
CA SER A 191 4.54 -14.04 0.58
C SER A 191 4.29 -14.75 1.92
N ALA A 192 5.25 -15.55 2.41
CA ALA A 192 5.12 -16.23 3.69
C ALA A 192 4.80 -15.21 4.81
N SER A 193 3.73 -15.51 5.55
CA SER A 193 3.27 -14.63 6.63
C SER A 193 4.23 -14.67 7.81
N ALA A 194 4.48 -13.52 8.42
CA ALA A 194 5.30 -13.44 9.62
C ALA A 194 4.65 -14.21 10.78
N ILE A 195 5.46 -14.98 11.50
CA ILE A 195 5.03 -15.69 12.70
C ILE A 195 5.34 -14.80 13.92
N PRO A 196 4.43 -14.64 14.89
CA PRO A 196 4.69 -13.84 16.08
C PRO A 196 5.92 -14.33 16.85
N VAL A 197 6.80 -13.40 17.25
CA VAL A 197 8.07 -13.67 17.94
C VAL A 197 7.88 -14.43 19.27
N VAL A 198 6.68 -14.38 19.84
CA VAL A 198 6.31 -15.02 21.11
C VAL A 198 6.37 -16.56 21.06
N ASP A 199 6.53 -17.16 19.88
CA ASP A 199 6.56 -18.63 19.70
C ASP A 199 7.97 -19.25 19.57
N ASP A 200 9.04 -18.49 19.84
CA ASP A 200 10.44 -18.97 19.72
C ASP A 200 10.78 -19.51 18.31
N HIS A 201 10.11 -18.95 17.30
CA HIS A 201 10.30 -19.28 15.88
C HIS A 201 11.28 -18.32 15.18
N GLY A 202 12.15 -17.62 15.93
CA GLY A 202 13.12 -16.68 15.36
C GLY A 202 14.07 -17.30 14.34
N HIS A 203 14.34 -18.60 14.47
CA HIS A 203 15.13 -19.37 13.50
C HIS A 203 14.46 -19.47 12.12
N LEU A 204 13.12 -19.47 12.04
CA LEU A 204 12.40 -19.52 10.78
C LEU A 204 12.49 -18.19 10.02
N GLU A 205 12.42 -17.05 10.70
CA GLU A 205 12.62 -15.74 10.07
C GLU A 205 14.09 -15.54 9.64
N ALA A 206 15.05 -15.99 10.45
CA ALA A 206 16.46 -16.00 10.05
C ALA A 206 16.69 -16.91 8.83
N GLY A 207 16.08 -18.11 8.83
CA GLY A 207 16.10 -19.04 7.70
C GLY A 207 15.47 -18.43 6.44
N ARG A 208 14.35 -17.71 6.59
CA ARG A 208 13.70 -16.98 5.49
C ARG A 208 14.63 -15.98 4.84
N ALA A 209 15.28 -15.12 5.64
CA ALA A 209 16.19 -14.10 5.13
C ALA A 209 17.37 -14.73 4.38
N ALA A 210 17.98 -15.78 4.93
CA ALA A 210 19.07 -16.51 4.29
C ALA A 210 18.62 -17.18 2.97
N LEU A 211 17.40 -17.75 2.94
CA LEU A 211 16.83 -18.32 1.73
C LEU A 211 16.52 -17.26 0.68
N GLN A 212 15.99 -16.10 1.07
CA GLN A 212 15.70 -14.98 0.14
C GLN A 212 16.97 -14.43 -0.52
N GLU A 213 18.09 -14.40 0.20
CA GLU A 213 19.38 -14.00 -0.37
C GLU A 213 19.86 -15.00 -1.43
N ARG A 214 19.79 -16.30 -1.12
CA ARG A 214 20.23 -17.40 -2.00
C ARG A 214 19.25 -17.66 -3.16
N LEU A 215 17.98 -17.34 -2.98
CA LEU A 215 16.91 -17.52 -3.97
C LEU A 215 16.39 -16.17 -4.47
N SER A 216 17.32 -15.35 -4.94
CA SER A 216 16.96 -14.17 -5.70
C SER A 216 16.96 -14.48 -7.20
N PRO A 217 16.17 -13.75 -8.01
CA PRO A 217 16.24 -13.83 -9.45
C PRO A 217 17.65 -13.64 -10.01
N LEU A 218 18.49 -12.85 -9.33
CA LEU A 218 19.89 -12.66 -9.71
C LEU A 218 20.73 -13.93 -9.49
N GLN A 219 20.56 -14.60 -8.34
CA GLN A 219 21.32 -15.81 -8.01
C GLN A 219 20.98 -16.98 -8.93
N TYR A 220 19.76 -17.03 -9.47
CA TYR A 220 19.38 -18.00 -10.50
C TYR A 220 20.34 -17.97 -11.71
N PHE A 221 20.85 -16.79 -12.08
CA PHE A 221 21.78 -16.64 -13.19
C PHE A 221 23.26 -16.68 -12.78
N LEU A 222 23.60 -16.19 -11.58
CA LEU A 222 25.00 -16.14 -11.11
C LEU A 222 25.52 -17.50 -10.68
N GLU A 223 24.74 -18.21 -9.85
CA GLU A 223 25.15 -19.45 -9.21
C GLU A 223 24.05 -20.52 -9.31
N PRO A 224 23.76 -21.06 -10.52
CA PRO A 224 22.64 -21.99 -10.70
C PRO A 224 22.69 -23.21 -9.78
N ALA A 225 23.89 -23.75 -9.51
CA ALA A 225 24.05 -24.89 -8.62
C ALA A 225 23.72 -24.56 -7.15
N ALA A 226 24.09 -23.36 -6.69
CA ALA A 226 23.78 -22.91 -5.33
C ALA A 226 22.29 -22.57 -5.19
N PHE A 227 21.68 -22.02 -6.24
CA PHE A 227 20.24 -21.78 -6.33
C PHE A 227 19.46 -23.10 -6.24
N GLU A 228 19.86 -24.13 -6.99
CA GLU A 228 19.22 -25.46 -6.95
C GLU A 228 19.38 -26.14 -5.59
N ALA A 229 20.55 -26.01 -4.94
CA ALA A 229 20.72 -26.49 -3.58
C ALA A 229 19.79 -25.75 -2.59
N ALA A 230 19.68 -24.43 -2.72
CA ALA A 230 18.77 -23.63 -1.88
C ALA A 230 17.30 -24.01 -2.11
N ARG A 231 16.91 -24.38 -3.33
CA ARG A 231 15.56 -24.87 -3.62
C ARG A 231 15.19 -26.10 -2.79
N GLY A 232 16.13 -27.04 -2.60
CA GLY A 232 15.93 -28.19 -1.71
C GLY A 232 15.72 -27.80 -0.24
N ASP A 233 16.37 -26.73 0.21
CA ASP A 233 16.22 -26.22 1.58
C ASP A 233 14.84 -25.55 1.80
N VAL A 234 14.23 -24.98 0.76
CA VAL A 234 12.95 -24.24 0.88
C VAL A 234 11.79 -25.13 1.18
N GLU A 235 11.67 -26.29 0.53
CA GLU A 235 10.53 -27.17 0.76
C GLU A 235 10.46 -27.57 2.24
N ALA A 236 11.61 -27.93 2.83
CA ALA A 236 11.73 -28.20 4.25
C ALA A 236 11.41 -26.96 5.12
N TRP A 237 11.83 -25.77 4.71
CA TRP A 237 11.50 -24.54 5.42
C TRP A 237 10.00 -24.20 5.34
N LEU A 238 9.36 -24.37 4.18
CA LEU A 238 7.93 -24.12 3.98
C LEU A 238 7.07 -25.06 4.82
N GLU A 239 7.45 -26.33 4.92
CA GLU A 239 6.77 -27.30 5.79
C GLU A 239 6.87 -26.90 7.27
N GLN A 240 8.07 -26.53 7.73
CA GLN A 240 8.29 -26.07 9.10
C GLN A 240 7.53 -24.77 9.39
N HIS A 241 7.55 -23.82 8.44
CA HIS A 241 6.85 -22.55 8.53
C HIS A 241 5.34 -22.76 8.61
N ALA A 242 4.76 -23.57 7.73
CA ALA A 242 3.33 -23.87 7.74
C ALA A 242 2.89 -24.51 9.07
N ALA A 243 3.65 -25.48 9.57
CA ALA A 243 3.37 -26.13 10.85
C ALA A 243 3.42 -25.15 12.03
N ALA A 244 4.44 -24.29 12.06
CA ALA A 244 4.60 -23.25 13.07
C ALA A 244 3.46 -22.21 13.00
N PHE A 245 3.15 -21.71 11.81
CA PHE A 245 2.06 -20.77 11.55
C PHE A 245 0.71 -21.34 12.02
N ASP A 246 0.39 -22.58 11.68
CA ASP A 246 -0.85 -23.25 12.10
C ASP A 246 -0.93 -23.46 13.62
N ALA A 247 0.19 -23.72 14.28
CA ALA A 247 0.26 -23.80 15.74
C ALA A 247 -0.01 -22.42 16.38
N SER A 248 0.66 -21.37 15.91
CA SER A 248 0.47 -19.98 16.36
C SER A 248 -0.96 -19.51 16.12
N TYR A 249 -1.51 -19.74 14.93
CA TYR A 249 -2.88 -19.38 14.59
C TYR A 249 -3.88 -20.04 15.54
N ARG A 250 -3.79 -21.36 15.75
CA ARG A 250 -4.70 -22.08 16.67
C ARG A 250 -4.61 -21.58 18.10
N ARG A 251 -3.42 -21.16 18.55
CA ARG A 251 -3.23 -20.58 19.88
C ARG A 251 -3.87 -19.19 19.97
N ILE A 252 -3.57 -18.30 19.03
CA ILE A 252 -4.13 -16.94 18.97
C ILE A 252 -5.65 -17.00 18.84
N HIS A 253 -6.18 -17.84 17.96
CA HIS A 253 -7.62 -18.04 17.78
C HIS A 253 -8.31 -18.44 19.09
N ARG A 254 -7.77 -19.42 19.84
CA ARG A 254 -8.33 -19.82 21.15
C ARG A 254 -8.31 -18.68 22.17
N SER A 255 -7.22 -17.91 22.21
CA SER A 255 -7.11 -16.74 23.09
C SER A 255 -8.09 -15.62 22.70
N ALA A 256 -8.24 -15.36 21.40
CA ALA A 256 -9.15 -14.35 20.87
C ALA A 256 -10.61 -14.69 21.17
N VAL A 257 -11.03 -15.95 20.96
CA VAL A 257 -12.37 -16.41 21.34
C VAL A 257 -12.63 -16.18 22.83
N ARG A 258 -11.67 -16.52 23.69
CA ARG A 258 -11.80 -16.34 25.14
C ARG A 258 -11.94 -14.86 25.51
N GLN A 259 -11.03 -14.01 25.02
CA GLN A 259 -11.07 -12.57 25.32
C GLN A 259 -12.34 -11.91 24.79
N LEU A 260 -12.80 -12.23 23.57
CA LEU A 260 -14.01 -11.62 23.00
C LEU A 260 -15.26 -11.92 23.84
N VAL A 261 -15.37 -13.10 24.44
CA VAL A 261 -16.46 -13.43 25.37
C VAL A 261 -16.41 -12.53 26.60
N ASP A 262 -15.22 -12.30 27.16
CA ASP A 262 -15.03 -11.47 28.36
C ASP A 262 -15.27 -9.96 28.10
N LEU A 263 -15.22 -9.52 26.84
CA LEU A 263 -15.31 -8.11 26.45
C LEU A 263 -16.72 -7.63 26.12
N VAL A 264 -17.72 -8.51 26.09
CA VAL A 264 -19.13 -8.13 25.80
C VAL A 264 -19.62 -6.97 26.70
N PRO A 265 -19.36 -6.96 28.02
CA PRO A 265 -19.76 -5.84 28.87
C PRO A 265 -19.03 -4.53 28.52
N VAL A 266 -17.76 -4.61 28.12
CA VAL A 266 -16.94 -3.44 27.78
C VAL A 266 -17.35 -2.86 26.43
N LEU A 267 -17.73 -3.67 25.46
CA LEU A 267 -18.30 -3.21 24.19
C LEU A 267 -19.59 -2.41 24.39
N THR A 268 -20.43 -2.86 25.32
CA THR A 268 -21.64 -2.12 25.72
C THR A 268 -21.27 -0.78 26.35
N ALA A 269 -20.26 -0.75 27.23
CA ALA A 269 -19.75 0.47 27.85
C ALA A 269 -19.11 1.44 26.83
N ALA A 270 -18.40 0.91 25.82
CA ALA A 270 -17.79 1.69 24.74
C ALA A 270 -18.85 2.40 23.88
N ALA A 271 -19.93 1.69 23.52
CA ALA A 271 -21.05 2.30 22.79
C ALA A 271 -21.72 3.43 23.59
N ALA A 272 -21.93 3.22 24.89
CA ALA A 272 -22.46 4.26 25.78
C ALA A 272 -21.50 5.47 25.89
N LEU A 273 -20.20 5.22 25.99
CA LEU A 273 -19.17 6.27 26.03
C LEU A 273 -19.15 7.11 24.74
N GLN A 274 -19.32 6.48 23.58
CA GLN A 274 -19.42 7.20 22.31
C GLN A 274 -20.63 8.14 22.28
N GLU A 275 -21.78 7.70 22.80
CA GLU A 275 -22.96 8.55 22.89
C GLU A 275 -22.76 9.73 23.84
N LEU A 276 -22.20 9.49 25.04
CA LEU A 276 -21.87 10.56 26.00
C LEU A 276 -20.90 11.59 25.40
N ASN A 277 -19.89 11.15 24.66
CA ASN A 277 -18.93 12.04 24.00
C ASN A 277 -19.53 12.88 22.87
N ARG A 278 -20.69 12.51 22.31
CA ARG A 278 -21.42 13.36 21.34
C ARG A 278 -22.21 14.46 22.02
N GLN A 279 -22.68 14.20 23.24
CA GLN A 279 -23.57 15.09 23.98
C GLN A 279 -22.81 16.06 24.90
N GLU A 280 -21.64 15.67 25.38
CA GLU A 280 -20.84 16.41 26.35
C GLU A 280 -19.38 16.63 25.90
N ARG A 281 -18.55 17.22 26.77
CA ARG A 281 -17.11 17.36 26.50
C ARG A 281 -16.44 15.98 26.44
N PRO A 282 -15.78 15.63 25.32
CA PRO A 282 -15.29 14.27 25.08
C PRO A 282 -14.23 13.83 26.10
N VAL A 283 -14.33 12.58 26.54
CA VAL A 283 -13.37 11.89 27.42
C VAL A 283 -13.10 10.50 26.85
N GLY A 284 -11.83 10.13 26.74
CA GLY A 284 -11.44 8.76 26.36
C GLY A 284 -11.79 8.36 24.92
N GLU A 285 -12.11 9.31 24.02
CA GLU A 285 -12.48 9.04 22.62
C GLU A 285 -11.41 8.21 21.89
N ALA A 286 -10.14 8.60 22.01
CA ALA A 286 -9.02 7.86 21.41
C ALA A 286 -8.86 6.44 22.00
N SER A 287 -9.17 6.23 23.28
CA SER A 287 -9.14 4.91 23.89
C SER A 287 -10.30 4.03 23.41
N CYS A 288 -11.48 4.61 23.23
CA CYS A 288 -12.64 3.93 22.67
C CYS A 288 -12.41 3.53 21.20
N ALA A 289 -11.87 4.44 20.38
CA ALA A 289 -11.53 4.14 18.99
C ALA A 289 -10.49 3.01 18.89
N ARG A 290 -9.43 3.05 19.71
CA ARG A 290 -8.41 1.98 19.78
C ARG A 290 -9.01 0.65 20.22
N PHE A 291 -9.81 0.64 21.28
CA PHE A 291 -10.48 -0.58 21.75
C PHE A 291 -11.34 -1.23 20.65
N ILE A 292 -12.11 -0.43 19.91
CA ILE A 292 -12.95 -0.95 18.82
C ILE A 292 -12.10 -1.53 17.68
N ASP A 293 -11.03 -0.84 17.27
CA ASP A 293 -10.12 -1.35 16.21
C ASP A 293 -9.46 -2.68 16.65
N GLU A 294 -8.95 -2.74 17.89
CA GLU A 294 -8.30 -3.94 18.41
C GLU A 294 -9.27 -5.12 18.56
N VAL A 295 -10.52 -4.88 19.00
CA VAL A 295 -11.57 -5.91 19.04
C VAL A 295 -11.90 -6.41 17.64
N GLU A 296 -11.97 -5.51 16.65
CA GLU A 296 -12.26 -5.89 15.27
C GLU A 296 -11.15 -6.77 14.68
N VAL A 297 -9.89 -6.48 14.99
CA VAL A 297 -8.75 -7.35 14.65
C VAL A 297 -8.95 -8.76 15.22
N LEU A 298 -9.33 -8.89 16.50
CA LEU A 298 -9.60 -10.21 17.10
C LEU A 298 -10.78 -10.93 16.44
N ARG A 299 -11.85 -10.21 16.08
CA ARG A 299 -13.02 -10.80 15.39
C ARG A 299 -12.67 -11.34 14.01
N GLN A 300 -11.83 -10.64 13.26
CA GLN A 300 -11.36 -11.08 11.94
C GLN A 300 -10.57 -12.41 12.02
N VAL A 301 -9.78 -12.60 13.09
CA VAL A 301 -9.09 -13.89 13.34
C VAL A 301 -10.09 -15.02 13.61
N VAL A 302 -11.08 -14.78 14.47
CA VAL A 302 -12.08 -15.78 14.88
C VAL A 302 -13.02 -16.17 13.74
N THR A 303 -13.38 -15.22 12.89
CA THR A 303 -14.25 -15.46 11.73
C THR A 303 -13.53 -16.13 10.56
N GLY A 304 -12.23 -16.38 10.68
CA GLY A 304 -11.44 -17.03 9.64
C GLY A 304 -11.11 -16.11 8.45
N GLN A 305 -11.44 -14.81 8.51
CA GLN A 305 -11.13 -13.80 7.49
C GLN A 305 -9.63 -13.48 7.35
N GLY A 306 -8.75 -14.39 7.79
CA GLY A 306 -7.30 -14.34 7.62
C GLY A 306 -6.66 -15.71 7.31
N ARG A 307 -7.47 -16.76 7.10
CA ARG A 307 -6.95 -18.13 6.82
C ARG A 307 -6.63 -18.36 5.33
N GLU A 308 -7.31 -17.65 4.43
CA GLU A 308 -7.15 -17.81 2.98
C GLU A 308 -6.57 -16.53 2.36
N GLY A 309 -5.26 -16.54 2.09
CA GLY A 309 -4.64 -15.92 0.91
C GLY A 309 -4.72 -14.40 0.67
N ALA A 310 -5.47 -13.61 1.44
CA ALA A 310 -5.61 -12.18 1.19
C ALA A 310 -5.61 -11.38 2.51
N ALA A 311 -4.43 -11.14 3.06
CA ALA A 311 -4.01 -9.92 3.75
C ALA A 311 -5.05 -9.05 4.50
N THR A 312 -5.89 -9.59 5.38
CA THR A 312 -6.71 -8.74 6.29
C THR A 312 -6.23 -8.71 7.74
N VAL A 313 -5.68 -9.81 8.29
CA VAL A 313 -5.03 -9.76 9.61
C VAL A 313 -3.73 -10.56 9.64
N SER A 314 -2.62 -9.86 9.82
CA SER A 314 -1.34 -10.49 10.20
C SER A 314 -1.45 -11.10 11.59
N LEU A 315 -0.96 -12.35 11.77
CA LEU A 315 -0.88 -12.99 13.09
C LEU A 315 -0.14 -12.12 14.11
N VAL A 316 0.83 -11.33 13.66
CA VAL A 316 1.56 -10.36 14.50
C VAL A 316 0.58 -9.31 15.06
N ARG A 317 -0.24 -8.69 14.20
CA ARG A 317 -1.26 -7.71 14.61
C ARG A 317 -2.29 -8.33 15.55
N ALA A 318 -2.69 -9.58 15.31
CA ALA A 318 -3.59 -10.29 16.21
C ALA A 318 -2.96 -10.55 17.59
N SER A 319 -1.68 -10.95 17.62
CA SER A 319 -0.93 -11.14 18.86
C SER A 319 -0.76 -9.84 19.66
N GLU A 320 -0.50 -8.73 18.97
CA GLU A 320 -0.47 -7.39 19.59
C GLU A 320 -1.84 -7.01 20.14
N ALA A 321 -2.91 -7.20 19.37
CA ALA A 321 -4.28 -6.94 19.82
C ALA A 321 -4.63 -7.75 21.08
N LEU A 322 -4.27 -9.04 21.16
CA LEU A 322 -4.47 -9.84 22.38
C LEU A 322 -3.82 -9.23 23.63
N THR A 323 -2.74 -8.48 23.46
CA THR A 323 -2.01 -7.82 24.54
C THR A 323 -2.61 -6.45 24.87
N LEU A 324 -3.05 -5.70 23.86
CA LEU A 324 -3.54 -4.33 24.00
C LEU A 324 -5.01 -4.24 24.41
N VAL A 325 -5.84 -5.17 23.96
CA VAL A 325 -7.29 -5.17 24.22
C VAL A 325 -7.66 -5.08 25.70
N PRO A 326 -7.02 -5.81 26.63
CA PRO A 326 -7.32 -5.64 28.06
C PRO A 326 -6.99 -4.24 28.59
N LEU A 327 -5.93 -3.61 28.08
CA LEU A 327 -5.51 -2.27 28.49
C LEU A 327 -6.46 -1.20 27.95
N SER A 328 -6.85 -1.30 26.68
CA SER A 328 -7.81 -0.38 26.06
C SER A 328 -9.21 -0.56 26.67
N ALA A 329 -9.61 -1.79 26.99
CA ALA A 329 -10.84 -2.08 27.74
C ALA A 329 -10.87 -1.40 29.12
N ALA A 330 -9.78 -1.52 29.90
CA ALA A 330 -9.67 -0.85 31.19
C ALA A 330 -9.75 0.68 31.06
N ALA A 331 -9.14 1.26 30.02
CA ALA A 331 -9.20 2.69 29.75
C ALA A 331 -10.62 3.16 29.38
N VAL A 332 -11.38 2.36 28.62
CA VAL A 332 -12.80 2.63 28.32
C VAL A 332 -13.62 2.65 29.60
N LEU A 333 -13.47 1.64 30.46
CA LEU A 333 -14.20 1.56 31.73
C LEU A 333 -13.87 2.75 32.65
N ALA A 334 -12.60 3.16 32.72
CA ALA A 334 -12.19 4.34 33.46
C ALA A 334 -12.81 5.63 32.91
N ALA A 335 -12.88 5.79 31.58
CA ALA A 335 -13.51 6.95 30.95
C ALA A 335 -15.02 7.02 31.23
N VAL A 336 -15.71 5.87 31.26
CA VAL A 336 -17.11 5.77 31.66
C VAL A 336 -17.31 6.19 33.12
N ASP A 337 -16.42 5.78 34.03
CA ASP A 337 -16.50 6.19 35.44
C ASP A 337 -16.32 7.71 35.62
N VAL A 338 -15.41 8.33 34.86
CA VAL A 338 -15.22 9.80 34.88
C VAL A 338 -16.51 10.52 34.47
N HIS A 339 -17.17 10.08 33.40
CA HIS A 339 -18.45 10.68 32.99
C HIS A 339 -19.55 10.49 34.03
N ARG A 340 -19.67 9.29 34.63
CA ARG A 340 -20.63 9.05 35.72
C ARG A 340 -20.44 10.02 36.89
N ARG A 341 -19.20 10.28 37.30
CA ARG A 341 -18.91 11.23 38.38
C ARG A 341 -19.27 12.67 38.00
N ARG A 342 -19.05 13.08 36.75
CA ARG A 342 -19.44 14.42 36.27
C ARG A 342 -20.94 14.64 36.34
N ILE A 343 -21.72 13.68 35.86
CA ILE A 343 -23.19 13.73 35.90
C ILE A 343 -23.68 13.81 37.35
N TYR A 344 -23.09 13.02 38.25
CA TYR A 344 -23.45 13.03 39.66
C TYR A 344 -23.12 14.36 40.36
N HIS A 345 -21.95 14.95 40.08
CA HIS A 345 -21.56 16.24 40.63
C HIS A 345 -22.40 17.40 40.08
N PHE A 346 -22.77 17.36 38.79
CA PHE A 346 -23.63 18.38 38.19
C PHE A 346 -25.04 18.36 38.81
N SER A 347 -25.61 17.15 38.99
CA SER A 347 -26.93 16.96 39.60
C SER A 347 -26.99 17.46 41.05
N ARG A 348 -25.91 17.27 41.84
CA ARG A 348 -25.81 17.73 43.23
C ARG A 348 -25.50 19.22 43.40
N SER A 349 -25.12 19.91 42.34
CA SER A 349 -24.82 21.35 42.36
C SER A 349 -25.99 22.23 41.91
N GLN A 350 -27.08 21.60 41.47
CA GLN A 350 -28.33 22.25 41.08
C GLN A 350 -29.45 22.14 42.13
N ASP A 351 -29.21 21.33 43.17
CA ASP A 351 -29.96 21.31 44.43
C ASP A 351 -29.24 22.23 45.45
#